data_AF-A0A089M5C2-F1
#
_entry.id   AF-A0A089M5C2-F1
#
_cell.length_a   1.000
_cell.length_b   1.000
_cell.length_c   1.000
_cell.angle_alpha   90.00
_cell.angle_beta   90.00
_cell.angle_gamma   90.00
#
_symmetry.space_group_name_H-M   'P 1'
#
loop_
_entity.id
_entity.type
_entity.pdbx_description
1 polymer ?
#
loop_
_entity_poly.entity_id
_entity_poly.type
_entity_poly.pdbx_seq_one_letter_code
_entity_poly.pdbx_strand_id
1 'polypeptide(L)'
;MNRKLMEDSFRLLQAEMSPIAGIQLHLSPAECEQLFSVLERHDLEYDRKVHLLGIYIILTVAAERHMECAPHHPDLTRNILDGDYLYSFYLQFAVKCRELDLVAYLAPSIKKMQIARSNGDFAAQNPAAGIEGFLIQEQNQQSRTSKAI
;
A
#
# COMPACT_ATOMS: atom_id res chain seq x y z
N MET A 1 4.12 -18.92 -6.90
CA MET A 1 4.39 -18.21 -5.63
C MET A 1 3.50 -16.97 -5.50
N ASN A 2 3.50 -16.08 -6.49
CA ASN A 2 2.79 -14.78 -6.44
C ASN A 2 1.28 -14.90 -6.27
N ARG A 3 0.65 -15.92 -6.87
CA ARG A 3 -0.78 -16.24 -6.64
C ARG A 3 -1.11 -16.52 -5.17
N LYS A 4 -0.34 -17.37 -4.50
CA LYS A 4 -0.57 -17.71 -3.08
C LYS A 4 -0.36 -16.48 -2.20
N LEU A 5 0.71 -15.73 -2.46
CA LEU A 5 1.00 -14.48 -1.75
C LEU A 5 -0.17 -13.48 -1.86
N MET A 6 -0.73 -13.33 -3.05
CA MET A 6 -1.89 -12.49 -3.31
C MET A 6 -3.15 -13.00 -2.59
N GLU A 7 -3.46 -14.30 -2.69
CA GLU A 7 -4.60 -14.92 -2.00
C GLU A 7 -4.52 -14.76 -0.48
N ASP A 8 -3.35 -14.99 0.11
CA ASP A 8 -3.12 -14.86 1.55
C ASP A 8 -3.18 -13.38 1.99
N SER A 9 -2.68 -12.46 1.16
CA SER A 9 -2.80 -11.00 1.42
C SER A 9 -4.24 -10.54 1.38
N PHE A 10 -5.02 -10.93 0.37
CA PHE A 10 -6.45 -10.59 0.31
C PHE A 10 -7.23 -11.19 1.48
N ARG A 11 -6.95 -12.44 1.86
CA ARG A 11 -7.59 -13.08 3.01
C ARG A 11 -7.30 -12.30 4.30
N LEU A 12 -6.05 -11.88 4.49
CA LEU A 12 -5.66 -11.08 5.65
C LEU A 12 -6.34 -9.72 5.64
N LEU A 13 -6.34 -8.98 4.53
CA LEU A 13 -7.02 -7.69 4.42
C LEU A 13 -8.52 -7.81 4.71
N GLN A 14 -9.18 -8.81 4.13
CA GLN A 14 -10.61 -9.03 4.31
C GLN A 14 -10.99 -9.36 5.76
N ALA A 15 -10.11 -10.02 6.50
CA ALA A 15 -10.32 -10.30 7.92
C ALA A 15 -10.24 -9.04 8.80
N GLU A 16 -9.48 -8.03 8.37
CA GLU A 16 -9.25 -6.80 9.14
C GLU A 16 -10.20 -5.66 8.75
N MET A 17 -10.73 -5.67 7.53
CA MET A 17 -11.64 -4.62 7.07
C MET A 17 -13.00 -4.72 7.76
N SER A 18 -13.57 -3.55 8.08
CA SER A 18 -14.96 -3.47 8.54
C SER A 18 -15.89 -3.99 7.44
N PRO A 19 -16.74 -5.00 7.72
CA PRO A 19 -17.67 -5.54 6.73
C PRO A 19 -18.72 -4.51 6.32
N ILE A 20 -18.99 -3.51 7.17
CA ILE A 20 -19.95 -2.43 6.92
C ILE A 20 -19.45 -1.48 5.83
N ALA A 21 -18.13 -1.38 5.62
CA ALA A 21 -17.57 -0.54 4.56
C ALA A 21 -18.01 -1.02 3.16
N GLY A 22 -18.27 -2.33 2.99
CA GLY A 22 -18.74 -2.88 1.71
C GLY A 22 -17.76 -2.68 0.54
N ILE A 23 -16.48 -2.41 0.84
CA ILE A 23 -15.43 -2.21 -0.14
C ILE A 23 -14.90 -3.58 -0.58
N GLN A 24 -14.87 -3.81 -1.88
CA GLN A 24 -14.21 -4.97 -2.47
C GLN A 24 -12.80 -4.57 -2.90
N LEU A 25 -11.79 -5.13 -2.23
CA LEU A 25 -10.41 -5.01 -2.68
C LEU A 25 -10.22 -6.00 -3.84
N HIS A 26 -9.95 -5.46 -5.02
CA HIS A 26 -9.64 -6.26 -6.19
C HIS A 26 -8.48 -5.62 -6.93
N LEU A 27 -7.40 -6.37 -7.10
CA LEU A 27 -6.31 -6.06 -8.00
C LEU A 27 -5.94 -7.34 -8.73
N SER A 28 -5.73 -7.21 -10.04
CA SER A 28 -5.19 -8.26 -10.88
C SER A 28 -3.71 -8.52 -10.56
N PRO A 29 -3.19 -9.71 -10.92
CA PRO A 29 -1.76 -9.98 -10.85
C PRO A 29 -0.90 -8.94 -11.58
N ALA A 30 -1.37 -8.42 -12.71
CA ALA A 30 -0.66 -7.40 -13.49
C ALA A 30 -0.49 -6.09 -12.72
N GLU A 31 -1.50 -5.68 -11.94
CA GLU A 31 -1.44 -4.47 -11.11
C GLU A 31 -0.49 -4.63 -9.90
N CYS A 32 -0.19 -5.88 -9.50
CA CYS A 32 0.75 -6.18 -8.43
C CYS A 32 2.19 -6.45 -8.93
N GLU A 33 2.40 -6.51 -10.25
CA GLU A 33 3.66 -6.98 -10.85
C GLU A 33 4.89 -6.17 -10.40
N GLN A 34 4.72 -4.84 -10.28
CA GLN A 34 5.80 -3.97 -9.82
C GLN A 34 6.23 -4.33 -8.40
N LEU A 35 5.29 -4.62 -7.50
CA LEU A 35 5.62 -5.01 -6.15
C LEU A 35 6.18 -6.43 -6.10
N PHE A 36 5.67 -7.38 -6.89
CA PHE A 36 6.26 -8.72 -6.95
C PHE A 36 7.74 -8.67 -7.32
N SER A 37 8.09 -7.87 -8.33
CA SER A 37 9.47 -7.64 -8.71
C SER A 37 10.33 -7.05 -7.59
N VAL A 38 9.77 -6.21 -6.71
CA VAL A 38 10.46 -5.70 -5.52
C VAL A 38 10.64 -6.83 -4.50
N LEU A 39 9.57 -7.53 -4.11
CA LEU A 39 9.58 -8.56 -3.07
C LEU A 39 10.44 -9.78 -3.41
N GLU A 40 10.65 -10.08 -4.70
CA GLU A 40 11.54 -11.15 -5.15
C GLU A 40 13.03 -10.78 -5.05
N ARG A 41 13.37 -9.48 -5.14
CA ARG A 41 14.75 -8.98 -5.06
C ARG A 41 15.28 -8.84 -3.63
N HIS A 42 14.39 -8.89 -2.64
CA HIS A 42 14.74 -8.77 -1.23
C HIS A 42 14.50 -10.10 -0.49
N ASP A 43 15.48 -10.48 0.34
CA ASP A 43 15.33 -11.61 1.25
C ASP A 43 14.44 -11.21 2.42
N LEU A 44 13.18 -11.64 2.36
CA LEU A 44 12.14 -11.28 3.31
C LEU A 44 11.38 -12.55 3.72
N GLU A 45 11.05 -12.62 5.01
CA GLU A 45 10.12 -13.61 5.52
C GLU A 45 8.76 -13.54 4.78
N TYR A 46 8.14 -14.70 4.58
CA TYR A 46 6.91 -14.81 3.80
C TYR A 46 5.79 -13.92 4.38
N ASP A 47 5.62 -13.93 5.69
CA ASP A 47 4.59 -13.11 6.37
C ASP A 47 4.81 -11.61 6.12
N ARG A 48 6.07 -11.18 6.09
CA ARG A 48 6.40 -9.79 5.77
C ARG A 48 6.04 -9.45 4.32
N LYS A 49 6.27 -10.36 3.36
CA LYS A 49 5.82 -10.17 1.97
C LYS A 49 4.30 -10.02 1.90
N VAL A 50 3.55 -10.79 2.69
CA VAL A 50 2.07 -10.67 2.79
C VAL A 50 1.68 -9.29 3.31
N HIS A 51 2.34 -8.80 4.36
CA HIS A 51 2.07 -7.47 4.93
C HIS A 51 2.36 -6.34 3.94
N LEU A 52 3.52 -6.38 3.27
CA LEU A 52 3.91 -5.36 2.30
C LEU A 52 2.98 -5.35 1.07
N LEU A 53 2.57 -6.53 0.59
CA LEU A 53 1.56 -6.63 -0.46
C LEU A 53 0.21 -6.11 0.01
N GLY A 54 -0.19 -6.39 1.25
CA GLY A 54 -1.41 -5.82 1.84
C GLY A 54 -1.39 -4.29 1.85
N ILE A 55 -0.30 -3.69 2.33
CA ILE A 55 -0.10 -2.23 2.33
C ILE A 55 -0.17 -1.66 0.91
N TYR A 56 0.51 -2.30 -0.04
CA TYR A 56 0.49 -1.89 -1.45
C TYR A 56 -0.94 -1.91 -2.01
N ILE A 57 -1.69 -2.99 -1.82
CA ILE A 57 -3.07 -3.13 -2.29
C ILE A 57 -3.95 -2.00 -1.73
N ILE A 58 -3.89 -1.74 -0.41
CA ILE A 58 -4.70 -0.70 0.21
C ILE A 58 -4.38 0.67 -0.40
N LEU A 59 -3.10 1.02 -0.52
CA LEU A 59 -2.68 2.32 -1.03
C LEU A 59 -3.05 2.51 -2.51
N THR A 60 -2.92 1.47 -3.32
CA THR A 60 -3.31 1.50 -4.75
C THR A 60 -4.80 1.68 -4.91
N VAL A 61 -5.63 0.88 -4.22
CA VAL A 61 -7.09 0.99 -4.33
C VAL A 61 -7.59 2.31 -3.74
N ALA A 62 -7.00 2.80 -2.64
CA ALA A 62 -7.34 4.12 -2.09
C ALA A 62 -7.13 5.23 -3.13
N ALA A 63 -6.01 5.16 -3.85
CA ALA A 63 -5.68 6.09 -4.90
C ALA A 63 -6.64 6.02 -6.09
N GLU A 64 -6.98 4.81 -6.54
CA GLU A 64 -7.93 4.60 -7.64
C GLU A 64 -9.31 5.18 -7.31
N ARG A 65 -9.81 4.96 -6.08
CA ARG A 65 -11.08 5.55 -5.63
C ARG A 65 -11.07 7.06 -5.72
N HIS A 66 -9.98 7.71 -5.30
CA HIS A 66 -9.86 9.17 -5.42
C HIS A 66 -9.64 9.65 -6.87
N MET A 67 -9.13 8.82 -7.77
CA MET A 67 -8.99 9.16 -9.20
C MET A 67 -10.32 9.11 -9.94
N GLU A 68 -11.26 8.27 -9.51
CA GLU A 68 -12.62 8.19 -10.07
C GLU A 68 -13.53 9.35 -9.59
N CYS A 69 -13.04 10.24 -8.73
CA CYS A 69 -13.79 11.40 -8.24
C CYS A 69 -13.91 12.50 -9.29
N ALA A 70 -14.88 12.36 -10.19
CA ALA A 70 -15.25 13.39 -11.16
C ALA A 70 -16.56 14.10 -10.77
N PRO A 71 -16.73 15.39 -11.12
CA PRO A 71 -18.01 16.09 -10.96
C PRO A 71 -19.14 15.29 -11.62
N HIS A 72 -20.29 15.18 -10.92
CA HIS A 72 -21.48 14.44 -11.37
C HIS A 72 -21.31 12.93 -11.51
N HIS A 73 -20.19 12.33 -11.08
CA HIS A 73 -20.08 10.88 -11.00
C HIS A 73 -21.11 10.34 -9.98
N PRO A 74 -21.94 9.34 -10.34
CA PRO A 74 -23.00 8.85 -9.46
C PRO A 74 -22.46 8.31 -8.12
N ASP A 75 -21.26 7.74 -8.14
CA ASP A 75 -20.59 7.21 -6.95
C ASP A 75 -19.58 8.19 -6.32
N LEU A 76 -19.60 9.49 -6.67
CA LEU A 76 -18.60 10.46 -6.21
C LEU A 76 -18.43 10.44 -4.68
N THR A 77 -19.54 10.56 -3.93
CA THR A 77 -19.50 10.53 -2.47
C THR A 77 -18.94 9.22 -1.94
N ARG A 78 -19.32 8.09 -2.56
CA ARG A 78 -18.84 6.78 -2.14
C ARG A 78 -17.34 6.63 -2.39
N ASN A 79 -16.86 7.03 -3.56
CA ASN A 79 -15.45 6.98 -3.93
C ASN A 79 -14.57 7.85 -3.02
N ILE A 80 -15.05 9.03 -2.61
CA ILE A 80 -14.38 9.86 -1.60
C ILE A 80 -14.26 9.09 -0.27
N LEU A 81 -15.38 8.58 0.25
CA LEU A 81 -15.43 7.90 1.54
C LEU A 81 -14.63 6.59 1.55
N ASP A 82 -14.71 5.80 0.48
CA ASP A 82 -13.96 4.55 0.34
C ASP A 82 -12.46 4.83 0.30
N GLY A 83 -12.01 5.85 -0.43
CA GLY A 83 -10.60 6.25 -0.45
C GLY A 83 -10.09 6.75 0.91
N ASP A 84 -10.88 7.57 1.61
CA ASP A 84 -10.53 8.08 2.95
C ASP A 84 -10.51 6.96 4.01
N TYR A 85 -11.46 6.04 3.92
CA TYR A 85 -11.47 4.82 4.73
C TYR A 85 -10.21 4.01 4.48
N LEU A 86 -9.84 3.76 3.22
CA LEU A 86 -8.68 2.94 2.88
C LEU A 86 -7.35 3.57 3.35
N TYR A 87 -7.19 4.89 3.24
CA TYR A 87 -6.02 5.57 3.81
C TYR A 87 -5.94 5.44 5.34
N SER A 88 -7.09 5.48 6.03
CA SER A 88 -7.16 5.25 7.48
C SER A 88 -6.87 3.79 7.83
N PHE A 89 -7.41 2.86 7.05
CA PHE A 89 -7.23 1.42 7.21
C PHE A 89 -5.78 0.99 6.98
N TYR A 90 -5.08 1.58 6.02
CA TYR A 90 -3.65 1.36 5.79
C TYR A 90 -2.83 1.58 7.07
N LEU A 91 -3.10 2.66 7.80
CA LEU A 91 -2.39 2.95 9.06
C LEU A 91 -2.68 1.90 10.13
N GLN A 92 -3.95 1.50 10.28
CA GLN A 92 -4.36 0.46 11.24
C GLN A 92 -3.73 -0.90 10.91
N PHE A 93 -3.75 -1.26 9.63
CA PHE A 93 -3.17 -2.48 9.12
C PHE A 93 -1.65 -2.52 9.34
N ALA A 94 -0.94 -1.43 9.02
CA ALA A 94 0.49 -1.33 9.24
C ALA A 94 0.87 -1.40 10.73
N VAL A 95 0.08 -0.82 11.64
CA VAL A 95 0.27 -0.99 13.09
C VAL A 95 0.18 -2.47 13.47
N LYS A 96 -0.85 -3.19 13.00
CA LYS A 96 -1.05 -4.61 13.31
C LYS A 96 0.09 -5.48 12.79
N CYS A 97 0.57 -5.18 11.59
CA CYS A 97 1.68 -5.88 10.94
C CYS A 97 3.07 -5.46 11.45
N ARG A 98 3.15 -4.49 12.37
CA ARG A 98 4.40 -3.90 12.88
C ARG A 98 5.26 -3.21 11.82
N GLU A 99 4.64 -2.65 10.79
CA GLU A 99 5.29 -1.94 9.68
C GLU A 99 5.24 -0.40 9.88
N LEU A 100 5.42 0.05 11.14
CA LEU A 100 5.34 1.49 11.48
C LEU A 100 6.47 2.32 10.87
N ASP A 101 7.68 1.75 10.77
CA ASP A 101 8.82 2.44 10.17
C ASP A 101 8.59 2.68 8.68
N LEU A 102 7.95 1.72 7.99
CA LEU A 102 7.51 1.89 6.61
C LEU A 102 6.46 3.01 6.50
N VAL A 103 5.51 3.09 7.43
CA VAL A 103 4.53 4.19 7.47
C VAL A 103 5.22 5.54 7.60
N ALA A 104 6.15 5.66 8.55
CA ALA A 104 6.91 6.89 8.76
C ALA A 104 7.71 7.27 7.50
N TYR A 105 8.29 6.28 6.82
CA TYR A 105 9.02 6.48 5.57
C TYR A 105 8.12 6.96 4.42
N LEU A 106 6.94 6.35 4.25
CA LEU A 106 6.02 6.66 3.14
C LEU A 106 5.21 7.94 3.36
N ALA A 107 4.96 8.33 4.62
CA ALA A 107 4.06 9.43 4.97
C ALA A 107 4.34 10.75 4.20
N PRO A 108 5.60 11.22 4.05
CA PRO A 108 5.87 12.44 3.28
C PRO A 108 5.47 12.31 1.81
N SER A 109 5.76 11.18 1.17
CA SER A 109 5.47 10.93 -0.23
C SER A 109 3.96 10.79 -0.47
N ILE A 110 3.27 10.06 0.41
CA ILE A 110 1.80 9.93 0.35
C ILE A 110 1.14 11.31 0.49
N LYS A 111 1.60 12.13 1.44
CA LYS A 111 1.02 13.46 1.66
C LYS A 111 1.25 14.40 0.48
N LYS A 112 2.45 14.42 -0.10
CA LYS A 112 2.76 15.21 -1.29
C LYS A 112 1.85 14.85 -2.46
N MET A 113 1.63 13.55 -2.68
CA MET A 113 0.73 13.07 -3.70
C MET A 113 -0.72 13.51 -3.45
N GLN A 114 -1.25 13.35 -2.23
CA GLN A 114 -2.61 13.79 -1.90
C GLN A 114 -2.80 15.29 -2.18
N ILE A 115 -1.79 16.12 -1.85
CA ILE A 115 -1.80 17.55 -2.16
C ILE A 115 -1.76 17.80 -3.67
N ALA A 116 -0.86 17.13 -4.41
CA ALA A 116 -0.77 17.24 -5.86
C ALA A 116 -2.11 16.94 -6.54
N ARG A 117 -2.77 15.85 -6.11
CA ARG A 117 -4.11 15.47 -6.59
C ARG A 117 -5.16 16.51 -6.30
N SER A 118 -5.15 17.11 -5.10
CA SER A 118 -6.08 18.20 -4.78
C SER A 118 -5.90 19.44 -5.67
N ASN A 119 -4.72 19.58 -6.29
CA ASN A 119 -4.41 20.64 -7.26
C ASN A 119 -4.63 20.21 -8.72
N GLY A 120 -5.20 19.03 -8.97
CA GLY A 120 -5.45 18.49 -10.30
C GLY A 120 -4.26 17.78 -10.96
N ASP A 121 -3.18 17.52 -10.21
CA ASP A 121 -2.08 16.69 -10.66
C ASP A 121 -2.33 15.22 -10.30
N PHE A 122 -2.65 14.43 -11.32
CA PHE A 122 -2.98 13.01 -11.22
C PHE A 122 -1.82 12.10 -11.61
N ALA A 123 -0.56 12.55 -11.46
CA ALA A 123 0.60 11.69 -11.68
C ALA A 123 0.44 10.35 -10.93
N ALA A 124 0.80 9.25 -11.61
CA ALA A 124 0.61 7.91 -11.09
C ALA A 124 1.38 7.73 -9.77
N GLN A 125 0.68 7.26 -8.74
CA GLN A 125 1.34 6.79 -7.53
C GLN A 125 2.12 5.53 -7.86
N ASN A 126 3.33 5.41 -7.31
CA ASN A 126 4.05 4.15 -7.32
C ASN A 126 4.36 3.72 -5.88
N PRO A 127 3.42 3.06 -5.18
CA PRO A 127 3.67 2.58 -3.83
C PRO A 127 4.80 1.53 -3.80
N ALA A 128 4.98 0.75 -4.87
CA ALA A 128 6.05 -0.24 -4.97
C ALA A 128 7.45 0.40 -4.90
N ALA A 129 7.66 1.52 -5.60
CA ALA A 129 8.92 2.27 -5.53
C ALA A 129 9.21 2.83 -4.13
N GLY A 130 8.17 3.27 -3.42
CA GLY A 130 8.30 3.70 -2.03
C GLY A 130 8.70 2.56 -1.09
N ILE A 131 8.08 1.38 -1.26
CA ILE A 131 8.42 0.17 -0.49
C ILE A 131 9.85 -0.29 -0.81
N GLU A 132 10.26 -0.31 -2.08
CA GLU A 132 11.63 -0.64 -2.48
C GLU A 132 12.66 0.30 -1.83
N GLY A 133 12.41 1.62 -1.89
CA GLY A 133 13.28 2.62 -1.27
C GLY A 133 13.45 2.41 0.24
N PHE A 134 12.37 2.03 0.93
CA PHE A 134 12.41 1.68 2.34
C PHE A 134 13.25 0.42 2.61
N LEU A 135 13.02 -0.66 1.86
CA LEU A 135 13.76 -1.92 2.03
C LEU A 135 15.26 -1.75 1.79
N ILE A 136 15.64 -0.97 0.78
CA ILE A 136 17.04 -0.62 0.52
C ILE A 136 17.64 0.17 1.70
N GLN A 137 16.91 1.15 2.25
CA GLN A 137 17.37 1.91 3.41
C GLN A 137 17.57 0.99 4.63
N GLU A 138 16.63 0.09 4.90
CA GLU A 138 16.67 -0.85 6.01
C GLU A 138 17.88 -1.79 5.91
N GLN A 139 18.11 -2.39 4.74
CA GLN A 139 19.28 -3.24 4.49
C GLN A 139 20.61 -2.52 4.68
N ASN A 140 20.70 -1.25 4.25
CA ASN A 140 21.89 -0.43 4.43
C ASN A 140 22.16 -0.11 5.91
N GLN A 141 21.13 0.11 6.71
CA GLN A 141 21.28 0.33 8.16
C GLN A 141 21.72 -0.94 8.88
N GLN A 142 21.17 -2.09 8.52
CA GLN A 142 21.60 -3.40 9.04
C GLN A 142 23.06 -3.70 8.68
N SER A 143 23.46 -3.42 7.44
CA SER A 143 24.85 -3.62 6.98
C SER A 143 25.85 -2.73 7.71
N ARG A 144 25.46 -1.50 8.08
CA ARG A 144 26.31 -0.56 8.84
C ARG A 144 26.45 -0.96 10.30
N THR A 145 25.37 -1.42 10.92
CA THR A 145 25.38 -1.87 12.32
C THR A 145 26.16 -3.17 12.49
N SER A 146 26.06 -4.12 11.55
CA SER A 146 26.86 -5.35 11.55
C SER A 146 28.36 -5.14 11.33
N LYS A 147 28.78 -4.01 10.73
CA LYS A 147 30.20 -3.64 10.56
C LYS A 147 30.79 -2.88 11.76
N ALA A 148 29.94 -2.47 12.70
CA ALA A 148 30.35 -1.70 13.89
C ALA A 148 30.56 -2.58 15.14
N ILE A 149 30.46 -3.91 14.99
CA ILE A 149 30.70 -4.95 16.00
C ILE A 149 31.93 -5.75 15.57
#